data_AF-A0A2I0KJC8-F1
#
_entry.id   AF-A0A2I0KJC8-F1
#
_cell.length_a   1.000
_cell.length_b   1.000
_cell.length_c   1.000
_cell.angle_alpha   90.00
_cell.angle_beta   90.00
_cell.angle_gamma   90.00
#
_symmetry.space_group_name_H-M   'P 1'
#
loop_
_entity.id
_entity.type
_entity.pdbx_description
1 polymer ?
#
loop_
_entity_poly.entity_id
_entity_poly.type
_entity_poly.pdbx_seq_one_letter_code
_entity_poly.pdbx_strand_id
1 'polypeptide(L)'
;MQIKDLAFTSLQLLRAAIFDRELFSLEIYGHIIGMFELNNLDLVVASPVEDYFLYIDDRPSSEKEEAEKVTRPILDALRDEYAVICEGSAFFPLQSCMNHSCRPNAKAFKRDEDRDGRATIIAQIPIRCGDEVTISYIDEDLTFEERQAALADYGFICRCSKCQEEET
;
A
#
# COMPACT_ATOMS: atom_id res chain seq x y z
N MET A 1 3.92 -23.27 -24.67
CA MET A 1 3.23 -22.45 -25.69
C MET A 1 2.10 -21.63 -25.06
N GLN A 2 1.19 -22.25 -24.30
CA GLN A 2 0.05 -21.60 -23.62
C GLN A 2 0.38 -20.38 -22.73
N ILE A 3 1.44 -20.39 -21.92
CA ILE A 3 1.77 -19.25 -21.03
C ILE A 3 2.10 -17.97 -21.79
N LYS A 4 2.76 -18.09 -22.96
CA LYS A 4 3.09 -16.91 -23.78
C LYS A 4 1.83 -16.29 -24.39
N ASP A 5 0.90 -17.13 -24.85
CA ASP A 5 -0.35 -16.67 -25.43
C ASP A 5 -1.29 -16.09 -24.37
N LEU A 6 -1.29 -16.65 -23.15
CA LEU A 6 -2.03 -16.12 -22.01
C LEU A 6 -1.45 -14.77 -21.55
N ALA A 7 -0.13 -14.67 -21.41
CA ALA A 7 0.54 -13.41 -21.07
C ALA A 7 0.32 -12.34 -22.15
N PHE A 8 0.35 -12.74 -23.43
CA PHE A 8 0.05 -11.84 -24.55
C PHE A 8 -1.41 -11.37 -24.49
N THR A 9 -2.36 -12.28 -24.27
CA THR A 9 -3.79 -11.94 -24.16
C THR A 9 -4.05 -11.03 -22.97
N SER A 10 -3.48 -11.33 -21.81
CA SER A 10 -3.54 -10.48 -20.61
C SER A 10 -2.98 -9.08 -20.87
N LEU A 11 -1.83 -8.98 -21.55
CA LEU A 11 -1.25 -7.70 -21.96
C LEU A 11 -2.17 -6.92 -22.92
N GLN A 12 -2.81 -7.59 -23.89
CA GLN A 12 -3.76 -6.94 -24.79
C GLN A 12 -5.00 -6.44 -24.05
N LEU A 13 -5.54 -7.23 -23.12
CA LEU A 13 -6.67 -6.84 -22.27
C LEU A 13 -6.31 -5.67 -21.35
N LEU A 14 -5.12 -5.69 -20.74
CA LEU A 14 -4.62 -4.61 -19.91
C LEU A 14 -4.43 -3.32 -20.71
N ARG A 15 -3.85 -3.41 -21.92
CA ARG A 15 -3.73 -2.27 -22.84
C ARG A 15 -5.08 -1.74 -23.32
N ALA A 16 -6.06 -2.63 -23.51
CA ALA A 16 -7.41 -2.24 -23.90
C ALA A 16 -8.22 -1.67 -22.72
N ALA A 17 -7.88 -2.02 -21.48
CA ALA A 17 -8.53 -1.53 -20.27
C ALA A 17 -7.92 -0.21 -19.78
N ILE A 18 -6.59 -0.06 -19.84
CA ILE A 18 -5.86 1.15 -19.43
C ILE A 18 -5.75 2.06 -20.65
N PHE A 19 -6.81 2.82 -20.91
CA PHE A 19 -6.94 3.74 -22.04
C PHE A 19 -6.35 5.13 -21.78
N ASP A 20 -5.21 5.22 -21.10
CA ASP A 20 -4.60 6.51 -20.80
C ASP A 20 -3.12 6.57 -21.18
N ARG A 21 -2.83 7.28 -22.27
CA ARG A 21 -1.44 7.54 -22.71
C ARG A 21 -0.76 8.59 -21.83
N GLU A 22 -1.51 9.42 -21.12
CA GLU A 22 -0.96 10.46 -20.25
C GLU A 22 -0.29 9.83 -19.03
N LEU A 23 -0.85 8.73 -18.51
CA LEU A 23 -0.33 7.98 -17.36
C LEU A 23 1.14 7.51 -17.54
N PHE A 24 1.59 7.37 -18.79
CA PHE A 24 2.96 6.95 -19.14
C PHE A 24 3.79 8.06 -19.78
N SER A 25 3.38 9.33 -19.65
CA SER A 25 4.28 10.44 -19.93
C SER A 25 5.47 10.40 -18.95
N LEU A 26 6.64 10.89 -19.37
CA LEU A 26 7.82 10.93 -18.50
C LEU A 26 7.55 11.72 -17.21
N GLU A 27 6.74 12.77 -17.32
CA GLU A 27 6.32 13.61 -16.19
C GLU A 27 5.44 12.85 -15.20
N ILE A 28 4.34 12.23 -15.67
CA ILE A 28 3.44 11.48 -14.78
C ILE A 28 4.15 10.25 -14.20
N TYR A 29 4.93 9.54 -15.02
CA TYR A 29 5.76 8.45 -14.51
C TYR A 29 6.75 8.93 -13.45
N GLY A 30 7.40 10.08 -13.66
CA GLY A 30 8.27 10.71 -12.67
C GLY A 30 7.55 11.04 -11.36
N HIS A 31 6.32 11.59 -11.43
CA HIS A 31 5.49 11.83 -10.24
C HIS A 31 5.11 10.52 -9.54
N ILE A 32 4.72 9.48 -10.27
CA ILE A 32 4.39 8.17 -9.69
C ILE A 32 5.59 7.57 -8.97
N ILE A 33 6.78 7.62 -9.58
CA ILE A 33 8.02 7.13 -8.94
C ILE A 33 8.34 7.97 -7.69
N GLY A 34 8.27 9.29 -7.77
CA GLY A 34 8.50 10.15 -6.61
C GLY A 34 7.53 9.87 -5.46
N MET A 35 6.25 9.65 -5.75
CA MET A 35 5.27 9.23 -4.75
C MET A 35 5.60 7.86 -4.17
N PHE A 36 6.01 6.91 -5.02
CA PHE A 36 6.36 5.54 -4.60
C PHE A 36 7.55 5.51 -3.66
N GLU A 37 8.61 6.25 -3.96
CA GLU A 37 9.84 6.20 -3.17
C GLU A 37 9.75 6.97 -1.84
N LEU A 38 8.84 7.94 -1.73
CA LEU A 38 8.86 8.91 -0.62
C LEU A 38 7.62 8.87 0.28
N ASN A 39 6.42 8.58 -0.21
CA ASN A 39 5.22 8.75 0.61
C ASN A 39 4.15 7.68 0.36
N ASN A 40 4.63 6.44 0.26
CA ASN A 40 3.78 5.27 0.21
C ASN A 40 3.57 4.71 1.64
N LEU A 41 2.60 3.82 1.77
CA LEU A 41 2.46 2.95 2.95
C LEU A 41 2.32 1.50 2.52
N ASP A 42 2.77 0.60 3.38
CA ASP A 42 2.58 -0.83 3.20
C ASP A 42 1.10 -1.19 3.15
N LEU A 43 0.73 -1.88 2.08
CA LEU A 43 -0.60 -2.39 1.79
C LEU A 43 -0.60 -3.90 1.96
N VAL A 44 -1.68 -4.39 2.57
CA VAL A 44 -1.96 -5.81 2.74
C VAL A 44 -3.45 -5.94 2.44
N VAL A 45 -3.78 -6.79 1.49
CA VAL A 45 -5.16 -7.11 1.14
C VAL A 45 -5.37 -8.61 1.16
N ALA A 46 -6.61 -9.03 1.42
CA ALA A 46 -7.00 -10.43 1.28
C ALA A 46 -6.71 -10.93 -0.15
N SER A 47 -6.46 -12.23 -0.28
CA SER A 47 -6.25 -12.84 -1.58
C SER A 47 -7.56 -12.76 -2.38
N PRO A 48 -7.57 -12.17 -3.60
CA PRO A 48 -8.75 -12.22 -4.45
C PRO A 48 -9.16 -13.65 -4.81
N VAL A 49 -8.22 -14.60 -4.75
CA VAL A 49 -8.47 -16.02 -4.99
C VAL A 49 -9.19 -16.65 -3.80
N GLU A 50 -8.80 -16.31 -2.58
CA GLU A 50 -9.51 -16.67 -1.35
C GLU A 50 -10.93 -16.13 -1.35
N ASP A 51 -11.08 -14.83 -1.61
CA ASP A 51 -12.39 -14.18 -1.69
C ASP A 51 -13.30 -14.85 -2.74
N TYR A 52 -12.73 -15.29 -3.87
CA TYR A 52 -13.47 -16.01 -4.90
C TYR A 52 -13.97 -17.39 -4.43
N PHE A 53 -13.14 -18.16 -3.72
CA PHE A 53 -13.56 -19.46 -3.20
C PHE A 53 -14.57 -19.32 -2.05
N LEU A 54 -14.39 -18.34 -1.16
CA LEU A 54 -15.39 -18.00 -0.14
C LEU A 54 -16.72 -17.59 -0.78
N TYR A 55 -16.67 -16.76 -1.82
CA TYR A 55 -17.85 -16.39 -2.58
C TYR A 55 -18.58 -17.60 -3.17
N ILE A 56 -17.87 -18.60 -3.72
CA ILE A 56 -18.47 -19.85 -4.22
C ILE A 56 -19.11 -20.64 -3.08
N ASP A 57 -18.42 -20.73 -1.94
CA ASP A 57 -18.88 -21.47 -0.78
C ASP A 57 -20.21 -20.94 -0.22
N ASP A 58 -20.41 -19.62 -0.31
CA ASP A 58 -21.62 -18.91 0.12
C ASP A 58 -22.79 -18.98 -0.89
N ARG A 59 -22.60 -19.58 -2.07
CA ARG A 59 -23.67 -19.72 -3.08
C ARG A 59 -24.71 -20.79 -2.67
N PRO A 60 -25.96 -20.68 -3.14
CA PRO A 60 -26.96 -21.75 -3.03
C PRO A 60 -26.43 -23.10 -3.54
N SER A 61 -26.83 -24.22 -2.90
CA SER A 61 -26.24 -25.55 -3.15
C SER A 61 -26.18 -25.95 -4.63
N SER A 62 -27.24 -25.66 -5.41
CA SER A 62 -27.25 -25.97 -6.84
C SER A 62 -26.23 -25.17 -7.65
N GLU A 63 -26.02 -23.89 -7.30
CA GLU A 63 -25.08 -23.02 -7.99
C GLU A 63 -23.64 -23.30 -7.54
N LYS A 64 -23.46 -23.63 -6.24
CA LYS A 64 -22.20 -24.10 -5.67
C LYS A 64 -21.72 -25.37 -6.34
N GLU A 65 -22.58 -26.40 -6.45
CA GLU A 65 -22.22 -27.69 -7.07
C GLU A 65 -21.79 -27.51 -8.53
N GLU A 66 -22.48 -26.68 -9.31
CA GLU A 66 -22.08 -26.40 -10.70
C GLU A 66 -20.75 -25.64 -10.78
N ALA A 67 -20.52 -24.65 -9.90
CA ALA A 67 -19.26 -23.92 -9.85
C ALA A 67 -18.09 -24.82 -9.43
N GLU A 68 -18.28 -25.65 -8.40
CA GLU A 68 -17.25 -26.55 -7.87
C GLU A 68 -16.78 -27.58 -8.91
N LYS A 69 -17.63 -27.99 -9.87
CA LYS A 69 -17.20 -28.86 -10.98
C LYS A 69 -16.04 -28.26 -11.78
N VAL A 70 -15.97 -26.94 -11.86
CA VAL A 70 -14.92 -26.21 -12.59
C VAL A 70 -13.80 -25.79 -11.65
N THR A 71 -14.14 -25.34 -10.43
CA THR A 71 -13.19 -24.66 -9.55
C THR A 71 -12.48 -25.58 -8.56
N ARG A 72 -13.05 -26.75 -8.21
CA ARG A 72 -12.43 -27.70 -7.28
C ARG A 72 -11.04 -28.18 -7.73
N PRO A 73 -10.80 -28.54 -9.01
CA PRO A 73 -9.46 -28.92 -9.45
C PRO A 73 -8.42 -27.81 -9.29
N ILE A 74 -8.85 -26.54 -9.40
CA ILE A 74 -7.99 -25.37 -9.19
C ILE A 74 -7.68 -25.21 -7.70
N LEU A 75 -8.70 -25.31 -6.84
CA LEU A 75 -8.53 -25.26 -5.38
C LEU A 75 -7.57 -26.36 -4.89
N ASP A 76 -7.78 -27.60 -5.35
CA ASP A 76 -6.94 -28.75 -4.98
C ASP A 76 -5.48 -28.56 -5.42
N ALA A 77 -5.27 -27.92 -6.58
CA ALA A 77 -3.93 -27.60 -7.07
C ALA A 77 -3.25 -26.49 -6.25
N LEU A 78 -4.00 -25.49 -5.78
CA LEU A 78 -3.49 -24.35 -5.01
C LEU A 78 -3.23 -24.70 -3.53
N ARG A 79 -3.87 -25.74 -2.98
CA ARG A 79 -3.72 -26.17 -1.57
C ARG A 79 -4.03 -25.04 -0.59
N ASP A 80 -3.05 -24.53 0.15
CA ASP A 80 -3.19 -23.42 1.09
C ASP A 80 -2.70 -22.09 0.48
N GLU A 81 -2.09 -22.13 -0.72
CA GLU A 81 -1.51 -20.95 -1.37
C GLU A 81 -2.58 -19.96 -1.86
N TYR A 82 -3.83 -20.42 -2.02
CA TYR A 82 -4.94 -19.54 -2.42
C TYR A 82 -5.27 -18.47 -1.37
N ALA A 83 -4.92 -18.70 -0.10
CA ALA A 83 -5.16 -17.82 1.04
C ALA A 83 -3.98 -16.92 1.40
N VAL A 84 -2.92 -16.92 0.58
CA VAL A 84 -1.76 -16.04 0.79
C VAL A 84 -2.16 -14.60 0.52
N ILE A 85 -2.05 -13.75 1.54
CA ILE A 85 -2.33 -12.32 1.45
C ILE A 85 -1.48 -11.65 0.37
N CYS A 86 -2.04 -10.61 -0.24
CA CYS A 86 -1.32 -9.79 -1.19
C CYS A 86 -0.68 -8.61 -0.46
N GLU A 87 0.64 -8.55 -0.48
CA GLU A 87 1.43 -7.44 0.05
C GLU A 87 1.83 -6.48 -1.08
N GLY A 88 1.91 -5.20 -0.77
CA GLY A 88 2.33 -4.18 -1.72
C GLY A 88 2.46 -2.81 -1.08
N SER A 89 2.45 -1.76 -1.89
CA SER A 89 2.47 -0.38 -1.42
C SER A 89 1.30 0.38 -2.00
N ALA A 90 0.78 1.36 -1.25
CA ALA A 90 -0.36 2.16 -1.65
C ALA A 90 -0.15 3.65 -1.40
N PHE A 91 -0.88 4.44 -2.19
CA PHE A 91 -0.97 5.90 -2.05
C PHE A 91 -2.29 6.25 -1.39
N PHE A 92 -2.21 6.96 -0.26
CA PHE A 92 -3.38 7.37 0.50
C PHE A 92 -3.45 8.89 0.50
N PRO A 93 -4.31 9.51 -0.35
CA PRO A 93 -4.29 10.96 -0.57
C PRO A 93 -4.31 11.81 0.70
N LEU A 94 -5.09 11.39 1.71
CA LEU A 94 -5.17 12.10 2.99
C LEU A 94 -3.92 11.95 3.84
N GLN A 95 -3.33 10.75 3.89
CA GLN A 95 -2.08 10.53 4.62
C GLN A 95 -0.91 11.22 3.92
N SER A 96 -0.90 11.25 2.58
CA SER A 96 0.15 11.91 1.82
C SER A 96 0.22 13.43 2.06
N CYS A 97 -0.83 14.04 2.64
CA CYS A 97 -0.82 15.44 3.07
C CYS A 97 -0.22 15.67 4.46
N MET A 98 0.09 14.63 5.24
CA MET A 98 0.63 14.75 6.60
C MET A 98 2.13 14.95 6.53
N ASN A 99 2.62 16.08 7.03
CA ASN A 99 4.05 16.40 7.01
C ASN A 99 4.86 15.58 8.02
N HIS A 100 6.17 15.58 7.79
CA HIS A 100 7.15 14.94 8.66
C HIS A 100 7.41 15.72 9.96
N SER A 101 7.57 14.99 11.06
CA SER A 101 8.27 15.45 12.25
C SER A 101 9.08 14.29 12.84
N CYS A 102 10.32 14.52 13.28
CA CYS A 102 11.09 13.51 14.05
C CYS A 102 10.57 13.33 15.49
N ARG A 103 9.51 14.06 15.84
CA ARG A 103 8.71 13.92 17.07
C ARG A 103 7.24 14.09 16.66
N PRO A 104 6.67 13.10 15.95
CA PRO A 104 5.34 13.19 15.38
C PRO A 104 4.28 13.14 16.49
N ASN A 105 3.08 13.60 16.17
CA ASN A 105 1.93 13.50 17.08
C ASN A 105 0.94 12.41 16.66
N ALA A 106 1.13 11.80 15.50
CA ALA A 106 0.38 10.66 15.02
C ALA A 106 1.30 9.66 14.30
N LYS A 107 0.83 8.42 14.14
CA LYS A 107 1.53 7.39 13.37
C LYS A 107 0.59 6.66 12.43
N ALA A 108 1.13 6.19 11.31
CA ALA A 108 0.50 5.12 10.56
C ALA A 108 0.49 3.84 11.41
N PHE A 109 -0.66 3.19 11.48
CA PHE A 109 -0.87 2.00 12.29
C PHE A 109 -1.52 0.91 11.46
N LYS A 110 -1.01 -0.29 11.63
CA LYS A 110 -1.53 -1.50 11.01
C LYS A 110 -1.26 -2.69 11.91
N ARG A 111 -2.23 -3.59 12.04
CA ARG A 111 -2.07 -4.89 12.69
C ARG A 111 -1.86 -5.97 11.64
N ASP A 112 -1.28 -7.08 12.05
CA ASP A 112 -1.05 -8.23 11.18
C ASP A 112 -2.36 -8.80 10.59
N GLU A 113 -3.49 -8.58 11.27
CA GLU A 113 -4.81 -9.00 10.80
C GLU A 113 -5.51 -8.01 9.86
N ASP A 114 -4.98 -6.79 9.70
CA ASP A 114 -5.62 -5.75 8.89
C ASP A 114 -5.35 -5.98 7.38
N ARG A 115 -6.27 -6.71 6.73
CA ARG A 115 -6.24 -7.10 5.31
C ARG A 115 -7.25 -6.36 4.42
N ASP A 116 -7.77 -5.24 4.90
CA ASP A 116 -8.82 -4.47 4.21
C ASP A 116 -8.27 -3.36 3.29
N GLY A 117 -6.95 -3.25 3.20
CA GLY A 117 -6.26 -2.25 2.41
C GLY A 117 -6.38 -0.82 2.91
N ARG A 118 -6.85 -0.60 4.15
CA ARG A 118 -7.00 0.75 4.72
C ARG A 118 -5.71 1.21 5.40
N ALA A 119 -5.44 2.52 5.29
CA ALA A 119 -4.47 3.19 6.15
C ALA A 119 -5.18 3.75 7.38
N THR A 120 -4.69 3.42 8.58
CA THR A 120 -5.17 3.97 9.83
C THR A 120 -4.12 4.88 10.42
N ILE A 121 -4.51 6.11 10.78
CA ILE A 121 -3.65 7.07 11.48
C ILE A 121 -4.13 7.20 12.92
N ILE A 122 -3.23 6.98 13.88
CA ILE A 122 -3.54 7.03 15.31
C ILE A 122 -2.73 8.14 15.96
N ALA A 123 -3.41 9.02 16.69
CA ALA A 123 -2.77 10.02 17.52
C ALA A 123 -1.96 9.35 18.64
N GLN A 124 -0.68 9.72 18.78
CA GLN A 124 0.21 9.24 19.83
C GLN A 124 0.15 10.11 21.08
N ILE A 125 -0.25 11.38 20.92
CA ILE A 125 -0.43 12.36 21.97
C ILE A 125 -1.74 13.13 21.74
N PRO A 126 -2.28 13.86 22.74
CA PRO A 126 -3.43 14.73 22.51
C PRO A 126 -3.14 15.81 21.45
N ILE A 127 -3.98 15.90 20.43
CA ILE A 127 -3.90 16.90 19.35
C ILE A 127 -5.03 17.90 19.53
N ARG A 128 -4.73 19.20 19.59
CA ARG A 128 -5.73 20.26 19.75
C ARG A 128 -6.20 20.76 18.38
N CYS A 129 -7.37 21.40 18.37
CA CYS A 129 -7.85 22.07 17.16
C CYS A 129 -6.84 23.13 16.70
N GLY A 130 -6.42 23.06 15.44
CA GLY A 130 -5.43 23.96 14.84
C GLY A 130 -4.00 23.44 14.90
N ASP A 131 -3.71 22.38 15.65
CA ASP A 131 -2.41 21.71 15.60
C ASP A 131 -2.29 20.95 14.27
N GLU A 132 -1.10 21.01 13.66
CA GLU A 132 -0.79 20.20 12.48
C GLU A 132 -0.64 18.72 12.89
N VAL A 133 -1.24 17.82 12.11
CA VAL A 133 -1.02 16.38 12.27
C VAL A 133 0.24 15.99 11.51
N THR A 134 1.21 15.43 12.22
CA THR A 134 2.50 15.02 11.66
C THR A 134 2.75 13.55 11.93
N ILE A 135 3.41 12.89 10.97
CA ILE A 135 3.89 11.51 11.06
C ILE A 135 5.41 11.49 10.90
N SER A 136 6.08 10.39 11.25
CA SER A 136 7.47 10.20 10.85
C SER A 136 7.54 9.51 9.49
N TYR A 137 8.51 9.90 8.67
CA TYR A 137 8.79 9.27 7.37
C TYR A 137 9.97 8.30 7.47
N ILE A 138 10.67 8.35 8.60
CA ILE A 138 11.93 7.67 8.85
C ILE A 138 11.92 7.10 10.27
N ASP A 139 12.95 6.33 10.62
CA ASP A 139 13.16 5.94 12.00
C ASP A 139 13.54 7.16 12.86
N GLU A 140 12.74 7.40 13.90
CA GLU A 140 12.90 8.54 14.80
C GLU A 140 14.11 8.38 15.72
N ASP A 141 14.57 7.15 15.98
CA ASP A 141 15.63 6.84 16.93
C ASP A 141 17.04 7.04 16.37
N LEU A 142 17.16 7.29 15.06
CA LEU A 142 18.41 7.66 14.39
C LEU A 142 19.01 8.96 14.93
N THR A 143 20.32 9.18 14.72
CA THR A 143 20.98 10.45 15.11
C THR A 143 20.47 11.63 14.29
N PHE A 144 20.72 12.86 14.77
CA PHE A 144 20.37 14.07 14.02
C PHE A 144 20.88 14.04 12.57
N GLU A 145 22.16 13.72 12.37
CA GLU A 145 22.79 13.68 11.05
C GLU A 145 22.19 12.60 10.17
N GLU A 146 21.92 11.41 10.72
CA GLU A 146 21.30 10.29 10.00
C GLU A 146 19.87 10.64 9.56
N ARG A 147 19.09 11.29 10.44
CA ARG A 147 17.73 11.75 10.10
C ARG A 147 17.75 12.81 9.01
N GLN A 148 18.64 13.80 9.08
CA GLN A 148 18.74 14.82 8.02
C GLN A 148 19.20 14.20 6.70
N ALA A 149 20.13 13.24 6.74
CA ALA A 149 20.56 12.53 5.55
C ALA A 149 19.43 11.72 4.91
N ALA A 150 18.66 10.98 5.70
CA ALA A 150 17.52 10.20 5.20
C ALA A 150 16.39 11.08 4.62
N LEU A 151 16.17 12.27 5.19
CA LEU A 151 15.17 13.23 4.69
C LEU A 151 15.64 14.02 3.46
N ALA A 152 16.94 13.98 3.12
CA ALA A 152 17.45 14.67 1.94
C ALA A 152 16.79 14.16 0.64
N ASP A 153 16.44 12.87 0.58
CA ASP A 153 15.74 12.25 -0.56
C ASP A 153 14.33 12.83 -0.75
N TYR A 154 13.73 13.36 0.33
CA TYR A 154 12.44 14.03 0.32
C TYR A 154 12.54 15.50 -0.10
N GLY A 155 13.75 16.02 -0.29
CA GLY A 155 13.98 17.37 -0.79
C GLY A 155 13.73 18.49 0.22
N PHE A 156 13.77 18.20 1.53
CA PHE A 156 13.63 19.23 2.58
C PHE A 156 14.59 19.01 3.76
N ILE A 157 14.77 20.05 4.57
CA ILE A 157 15.54 20.02 5.82
C ILE A 157 14.55 20.04 6.98
N CYS A 158 14.57 19.03 7.84
CA CYS A 158 13.67 19.00 8.98
C CYS A 158 14.10 20.03 10.03
N ARG A 159 13.16 20.88 10.46
CA ARG A 159 13.34 21.88 11.52
C ARG A 159 12.36 21.67 12.68
N CYS A 160 11.92 20.43 12.91
CA CYS A 160 11.06 20.10 14.04
C CYS A 160 11.76 20.37 15.39
N SER A 161 11.02 20.38 16.49
CA SER A 161 11.56 20.64 17.83
C SER A 161 12.75 19.75 18.19
N LYS A 162 12.66 18.43 17.88
CA LYS A 162 13.76 17.49 18.11
C LYS A 162 15.04 17.87 17.35
N CYS A 163 14.91 18.23 16.08
CA CYS A 163 16.05 18.66 15.27
C CYS A 163 16.65 19.98 15.77
N GLN A 164 15.83 20.95 16.20
CA GLN A 164 16.33 22.21 16.74
C GLN A 164 17.08 22.04 18.06
N GLU A 165 16.64 21.10 18.91
CA GLU A 165 17.31 20.77 20.17
C GLU A 165 18.68 20.10 19.92
N GLU A 166 18.78 19.24 18.91
CA GLU A 166 19.98 18.45 18.60
C GLU A 166 20.98 19.15 17.65
N GLU A 167 20.60 20.25 17.00
CA GLU A 167 21.46 21.04 16.08
C GLU A 167 22.57 21.84 16.82
N THR A 168 22.77 21.62 18.12
CA THR A 168 23.63 22.43 19.00
C THR A 168 24.95 21.73 19.34
#